data_AF-A0A0F2L696-F1
#
_entry.id   AF-A0A0F2L696-F1
#
_cell.length_a   1.000
_cell.length_b   1.000
_cell.length_c   1.000
_cell.angle_alpha   90.00
_cell.angle_beta   90.00
_cell.angle_gamma   90.00
#
_symmetry.space_group_name_H-M   'P 1'
#
loop_
_entity.id
_entity.type
_entity.pdbx_description
1 polymer ?
#
loop_
_entity_poly.entity_id
_entity_poly.type
_entity_poly.pdbx_seq_one_letter_code
_entity_poly.pdbx_strand_id
1 'polypeptide(L)'
;MNLHNKIDLMIFKIMIAREISRTGGINVKDFPSLISKVVRYMNYDHLINPDDLVYLLDILSINGDKITLSDDGIHYLGIIEELINDISKIM
;
A
#
# COMPACT_ATOMS: atom_id res chain seq x y z
N MET A 1 1.57 5.82 -19.89
CA MET A 1 1.94 6.08 -18.48
C MET A 1 3.45 6.11 -18.37
N ASN A 2 4.02 7.18 -17.81
CA ASN A 2 5.46 7.39 -17.68
C ASN A 2 6.07 6.43 -16.63
N LEU A 3 7.37 6.10 -16.72
CA LEU A 3 8.03 5.16 -15.80
C LEU A 3 7.98 5.65 -14.34
N HIS A 4 8.10 6.97 -14.14
CA HIS A 4 8.03 7.61 -12.83
C HIS A 4 6.70 7.28 -12.11
N ASN A 5 5.57 7.50 -12.80
CA ASN A 5 4.23 7.19 -12.29
C ASN A 5 4.05 5.72 -11.89
N LYS A 6 4.78 4.78 -12.51
CA LYS A 6 4.71 3.35 -12.15
C LYS A 6 5.44 3.04 -10.84
N ILE A 7 6.60 3.67 -10.63
CA ILE A 7 7.37 3.54 -9.38
C ILE A 7 6.56 4.16 -8.23
N ASP A 8 5.97 5.31 -8.48
CA ASP A 8 5.19 6.06 -7.52
C ASP A 8 3.93 5.28 -7.07
N LEU A 9 3.23 4.61 -8.00
CA LEU A 9 2.11 3.70 -7.69
C LEU A 9 2.55 2.45 -6.94
N MET A 10 3.71 1.89 -7.26
CA MET A 10 4.26 0.76 -6.52
C MET A 10 4.57 1.15 -5.07
N ILE A 11 5.23 2.31 -4.85
CA ILE A 11 5.52 2.82 -3.51
C ILE A 11 4.22 3.08 -2.74
N PHE A 12 3.23 3.69 -3.39
CA PHE A 12 1.90 3.91 -2.81
C PHE A 12 1.28 2.61 -2.30
N LYS A 13 1.24 1.61 -3.16
CA LYS A 13 0.70 0.28 -2.85
C LYS A 13 1.40 -0.37 -1.67
N ILE A 14 2.73 -0.31 -1.63
CA ILE A 14 3.54 -0.86 -0.54
C ILE A 14 3.28 -0.14 0.77
N MET A 15 3.17 1.19 0.74
CA MET A 15 2.88 1.99 1.93
C MET A 15 1.50 1.68 2.51
N ILE A 16 0.49 1.51 1.65
CA ILE A 16 -0.84 1.07 2.07
C ILE A 16 -0.76 -0.33 2.69
N ALA A 17 -0.07 -1.27 2.03
CA ALA A 17 0.06 -2.62 2.53
C ALA A 17 0.72 -2.67 3.93
N ARG A 18 1.80 -1.89 4.13
CA ARG A 18 2.50 -1.76 5.41
C ARG A 18 1.60 -1.20 6.51
N GLU A 19 0.84 -0.15 6.24
CA GLU A 19 -0.03 0.45 7.26
C GLU A 19 -1.18 -0.48 7.66
N ILE A 20 -1.76 -1.21 6.70
CA ILE A 20 -2.80 -2.21 6.99
C ILE A 20 -2.22 -3.39 7.79
N SER A 21 -1.04 -3.89 7.41
CA SER A 21 -0.33 -4.93 8.16
C SER A 21 -0.05 -4.50 9.60
N ARG A 22 0.53 -3.30 9.79
CA ARG A 22 0.87 -2.72 11.09
C ARG A 22 -0.34 -2.57 12.02
N THR A 23 -1.52 -2.29 11.46
CA THR A 23 -2.76 -2.09 12.22
C THR A 23 -3.57 -3.39 12.40
N GLY A 24 -3.20 -4.47 11.71
CA GLY A 24 -3.99 -5.70 11.67
C GLY A 24 -5.33 -5.53 10.94
N GLY A 25 -5.44 -4.51 10.10
CA GLY A 25 -6.64 -4.09 9.39
C GLY A 25 -7.28 -2.81 9.92
N ILE A 26 -8.15 -2.22 9.10
CA ILE A 26 -8.81 -0.94 9.39
C ILE A 26 -10.31 -1.02 9.13
N ASN A 27 -11.10 -0.09 9.67
CA ASN A 27 -12.50 0.03 9.27
C ASN A 27 -12.61 0.62 7.85
N VAL A 28 -13.59 0.15 7.06
CA VAL A 28 -13.88 0.69 5.71
C VAL A 28 -14.10 2.20 5.75
N LYS A 29 -14.73 2.73 6.81
CA LYS A 29 -14.98 4.18 6.97
C LYS A 29 -13.69 5.00 7.15
N ASP A 30 -12.63 4.37 7.66
CA ASP A 30 -11.34 5.02 7.92
C ASP A 30 -10.38 4.90 6.72
N PHE A 31 -10.73 4.12 5.71
CA PHE A 31 -9.89 3.90 4.53
C PHE A 31 -9.55 5.17 3.76
N PRO A 32 -10.47 6.12 3.51
CA PRO A 32 -10.11 7.38 2.87
C PRO A 32 -9.07 8.20 3.66
N SER A 33 -9.11 8.11 4.99
CA SER A 33 -8.14 8.77 5.88
C SER A 33 -6.76 8.13 5.76
N LEU A 34 -6.69 6.79 5.71
CA LEU A 34 -5.44 6.07 5.45
C LEU A 34 -4.83 6.47 4.10
N ILE A 35 -5.62 6.52 3.04
CA ILE A 35 -5.15 6.92 1.70
C ILE A 35 -4.58 8.34 1.76
N SER A 36 -5.34 9.29 2.33
CA SER A 36 -4.91 10.68 2.46
C SER A 36 -3.61 10.82 3.26
N LYS A 37 -3.45 10.01 4.30
CA LYS A 37 -2.23 9.93 5.11
C LYS A 37 -1.05 9.49 4.25
N VAL A 38 -1.17 8.37 3.53
CA VAL A 38 -0.08 7.84 2.70
C VAL A 38 0.30 8.77 1.56
N VAL A 39 -0.67 9.38 0.87
CA VAL A 39 -0.43 10.38 -0.19
C VAL A 39 0.40 11.54 0.33
N ARG A 40 0.05 12.05 1.51
CA ARG A 40 0.81 13.13 2.16
C ARG A 40 2.24 12.71 2.51
N TYR A 41 2.45 11.49 2.98
CA TYR A 41 3.79 10.98 3.30
C TYR A 41 4.70 10.86 2.08
N MET A 42 4.14 10.48 0.93
CA MET A 42 4.93 10.35 -0.30
C MET A 42 5.24 11.70 -0.97
N ASN A 43 4.75 12.82 -0.42
CA ASN A 43 4.81 14.14 -1.05
C ASN A 43 4.32 14.08 -2.51
N TYR A 44 3.24 13.32 -2.72
CA TYR A 44 2.69 13.06 -4.04
C TYR A 44 2.00 14.33 -4.55
N ASP A 45 2.64 15.04 -5.48
CA ASP A 45 2.11 16.28 -6.08
C ASP A 45 0.90 16.05 -7.01
N HIS A 46 0.49 14.79 -7.17
CA HIS A 46 -0.68 14.41 -7.95
C HIS A 46 -1.83 14.01 -7.04
N LEU A 47 -3.03 14.53 -7.34
CA LEU A 47 -4.27 14.03 -6.75
C LEU A 47 -4.40 12.55 -7.13
N ILE A 48 -4.50 11.67 -6.12
CA ILE A 48 -4.85 10.27 -6.36
C ILE A 48 -6.19 10.25 -7.09
N ASN A 49 -6.17 9.70 -8.30
CA ASN A 49 -7.38 9.42 -9.05
C ASN A 49 -8.04 8.20 -8.39
N PRO A 50 -9.38 8.17 -8.22
CA PRO A 50 -10.10 6.94 -7.92
C PRO A 50 -9.63 5.70 -8.71
N ASP A 51 -9.21 5.88 -9.96
CA ASP A 51 -8.65 4.81 -10.79
C ASP A 51 -7.34 4.21 -10.22
N ASP A 52 -6.57 4.98 -9.46
CA ASP A 52 -5.33 4.51 -8.83
C ASP A 52 -5.63 3.53 -7.67
N LEU A 53 -6.85 3.54 -7.12
CA LEU A 53 -7.27 2.58 -6.10
C LEU A 53 -7.46 1.17 -6.67
N VAL A 54 -7.64 1.03 -7.99
CA VAL A 54 -7.72 -0.28 -8.67
C VAL A 54 -6.44 -1.10 -8.44
N TYR A 55 -5.28 -0.44 -8.32
CA TYR A 55 -4.01 -1.10 -8.05
C TYR A 55 -3.89 -1.70 -6.64
N LEU A 56 -4.84 -1.40 -5.75
CA LEU A 56 -4.89 -1.96 -4.40
C LEU A 56 -5.77 -3.22 -4.34
N LEU A 57 -6.57 -3.51 -5.36
CA LEU A 57 -7.59 -4.58 -5.29
C LEU A 57 -6.99 -5.97 -5.04
N ASP A 58 -5.79 -6.22 -5.53
CA ASP A 58 -5.09 -7.48 -5.35
C ASP A 58 -4.49 -7.63 -3.95
N ILE A 59 -4.20 -6.53 -3.23
CA ILE A 59 -3.59 -6.58 -1.89
C ILE A 59 -4.58 -6.44 -0.74
N LEU A 60 -5.85 -6.17 -1.03
CA LEU A 60 -6.89 -5.92 -0.03
C LEU A 60 -7.89 -7.09 0.04
N SER A 61 -8.32 -7.38 1.26
CA SER A 61 -9.47 -8.23 1.54
C SER A 61 -10.46 -7.46 2.41
N ILE A 62 -11.76 -7.64 2.16
CA ILE A 62 -12.83 -6.97 2.91
C ILE A 62 -13.71 -8.03 3.55
N ASN A 63 -13.81 -8.00 4.88
CA ASN A 63 -14.70 -8.87 5.65
C ASN A 63 -15.57 -8.01 6.56
N GLY A 64 -16.85 -7.88 6.20
CA GLY A 64 -17.78 -6.97 6.87
C GLY A 64 -17.34 -5.52 6.71
N ASP A 65 -17.10 -4.83 7.82
CA ASP A 65 -16.63 -3.44 7.87
C ASP A 65 -15.12 -3.31 8.03
N LYS A 66 -14.37 -4.43 7.95
CA LYS A 66 -12.92 -4.46 8.13
C LYS A 66 -12.20 -4.74 6.81
N ILE A 67 -11.22 -3.89 6.49
CA ILE A 67 -10.26 -4.08 5.41
C ILE A 67 -8.97 -4.66 6.01
N THR A 68 -8.49 -5.78 5.47
CA THR A 68 -7.22 -6.42 5.81
C THR A 68 -6.38 -6.60 4.55
N LEU A 69 -5.16 -7.12 4.70
CA LEU A 69 -4.43 -7.65 3.54
C LEU A 69 -5.10 -8.92 3.02
N SER A 70 -5.04 -9.11 1.70
CA SER A 70 -5.26 -10.41 1.05
C SER A 70 -4.02 -11.31 1.24
N ASP A 71 -4.14 -12.58 0.87
CA ASP A 71 -2.99 -13.49 0.85
C ASP A 71 -1.87 -12.99 -0.07
N ASP A 72 -2.22 -12.45 -1.24
CA ASP A 72 -1.27 -11.81 -2.16
C ASP A 72 -0.61 -10.57 -1.53
N GLY A 73 -1.39 -9.75 -0.82
CA GLY A 73 -0.87 -8.59 -0.10
C GLY A 73 0.12 -8.96 0.99
N ILE A 74 -0.15 -10.03 1.75
CA ILE A 74 0.77 -10.58 2.75
C ILE A 74 2.04 -11.09 2.08
N HIS A 75 1.89 -11.84 0.99
CA HIS A 75 3.02 -12.41 0.25
C HIS A 75 3.94 -11.32 -0.32
N TYR A 76 3.38 -10.30 -0.97
CA TYR A 76 4.17 -9.21 -1.55
C TYR A 76 4.89 -8.40 -0.48
N LEU A 77 4.23 -8.15 0.66
CA LEU A 77 4.87 -7.46 1.77
C LEU A 77 6.06 -8.26 2.33
N GLY A 78 5.91 -9.58 2.46
CA GLY A 78 6.99 -10.47 2.88
C GLY A 78 8.20 -10.41 1.94
N ILE A 79 7.99 -10.49 0.63
CA ILE A 79 9.07 -10.37 -0.37
C ILE A 79 9.80 -9.03 -0.22
N ILE A 80 9.06 -7.93 -0.04
CA ILE A 80 9.67 -6.59 0.09
C ILE A 80 10.50 -6.49 1.36
N GLU A 81 10.02 -7.04 2.48
CA GLU A 81 10.75 -7.06 3.74
C GLU A 81 12.04 -7.87 3.64
N GLU A 82 12.01 -9.03 2.98
CA GLU A 82 13.21 -9.82 2.69
C GLU A 82 14.22 -9.02 1.86
N LEU A 83 13.77 -8.38 0.77
CA LEU A 83 14.63 -7.57 -0.09
C LEU A 83 15.25 -6.36 0.66
N ILE A 84 14.48 -5.67 1.49
CA ILE A 84 14.97 -4.54 2.31
C ILE A 84 16.03 -5.02 3.30
N ASN A 85 15.77 -6.15 3.97
CA ASN A 85 16.70 -6.72 4.92
C ASN A 85 18.02 -7.12 4.26
N ASP A 86 17.96 -7.66 3.04
CA ASP A 86 19.16 -8.05 2.30
C ASP A 86 19.95 -6.83 1.79
N ILE A 87 19.29 -5.79 1.31
CA ILE A 87 19.95 -4.53 0.95
C ILE A 87 20.62 -3.91 2.18
N SER A 88 19.96 -3.94 3.34
CA SER A 88 20.48 -3.36 4.58
C SER A 88 21.69 -4.10 5.14
N LYS A 89 21.95 -5.35 4.71
CA LYS A 89 23.17 -6.10 5.05
C LYS A 89 24.35 -5.76 4.13
N ILE A 90 24.08 -5.19 2.97
CA ILE A 90 25.09 -4.80 1.97
C ILE A 90 25.59 -3.37 2.23
N MET A 91 24.78 -2.54 2.90
CA MET A 91 25.12 -1.19 3.36
C MET A 91 25.89 -1.21 4.68
#